data_AF-A0A5S3SIS8-F1
#
_entry.id   AF-A0A5S3SIS8-F1
#
_cell.length_a   1.000
_cell.length_b   1.000
_cell.length_c   1.000
_cell.angle_alpha   90.00
_cell.angle_beta   90.00
_cell.angle_gamma   90.00
#
_symmetry.space_group_name_H-M   'P 1'
#
loop_
_entity.id
_entity.type
_entity.pdbx_description
1 polymer ?
#
loop_
_entity_poly.entity_id
_entity_poly.type
_entity_poly.pdbx_seq_one_letter_code
_entity_poly.pdbx_strand_id
1 'polypeptide(L)'
;MYKTFFLSLLLCLLLVACSRQEPVYNSFEEAQSALKDLNTSLVRTNALNSEKVTNEQFVFSDAYLNKRHTIYQSLMDMQLKSNQIAQVNYLVIAERFPARYFPWPAQVNVLTNMLKQDSSDKGSDKIVTWLKLNQSTLNNAKQSNLKLNKVELQLLQNYVLSVIDSHGAQPALKSHIRTFSDYLASYKPRGSVGLRGLPNGTEWYQSKLNYFSGEVHSPLEWVTLVNEQIKQLSSVAFEHTLSASHQTSFLVQYLSDEQPIEGLDWQSAYRDLPAMARAMSMSKIDKTLMLAMMETDIGIHYHAWTLPQAKVNLMKRLELAQNDAQYLVEDIILYPGQSFSFIQKLM
;
A
#
# COMPACT_ATOMS: atom_id res chain seq x y z
N MET A 1 57.04 22.77 -5.06
CA MET A 1 56.53 21.77 -4.10
C MET A 1 55.28 22.18 -3.31
N TYR A 2 54.64 23.33 -3.56
CA TYR A 2 53.45 23.78 -2.80
C TYR A 2 52.10 23.54 -3.50
N LYS A 3 52.07 23.19 -4.80
CA LYS A 3 50.83 22.97 -5.55
C LYS A 3 50.20 21.59 -5.34
N THR A 4 51.00 20.56 -5.04
CA THR A 4 50.50 19.21 -4.75
C THR A 4 49.89 19.09 -3.36
N PHE A 5 50.38 19.87 -2.40
CA PHE A 5 49.84 19.89 -1.03
C PHE A 5 48.45 20.52 -0.94
N PHE A 6 48.21 21.57 -1.73
CA PHE A 6 46.89 22.22 -1.81
C PHE A 6 45.81 21.32 -2.44
N LEU A 7 46.18 20.53 -3.46
CA LEU A 7 45.25 19.61 -4.11
C LEU A 7 44.85 18.44 -3.19
N SER A 8 45.79 17.95 -2.36
CA SER A 8 45.52 16.90 -1.37
C SER A 8 44.63 17.38 -0.22
N LEU A 9 44.78 18.64 0.20
CA LEU A 9 43.93 19.24 1.24
C LEU A 9 42.50 19.49 0.74
N LEU A 10 42.35 19.87 -0.55
CA LEU A 10 41.05 20.07 -1.19
C LEU A 10 40.28 18.74 -1.39
N LEU A 11 40.99 17.65 -1.70
CA LEU A 11 40.40 16.30 -1.78
C LEU A 11 40.00 15.75 -0.40
N CYS A 12 40.71 16.09 0.67
CA CYS A 12 40.30 15.73 2.04
C CYS A 12 39.06 16.51 2.50
N LEU A 13 38.86 17.75 2.04
CA LEU A 13 37.64 18.53 2.33
C LEU A 13 36.39 17.98 1.60
N LEU A 14 36.56 17.22 0.52
CA LEU A 14 35.46 16.49 -0.15
C LEU A 14 35.14 15.13 0.49
N LEU A 15 35.96 14.68 1.45
CA LEU A 15 35.74 13.45 2.21
C LEU A 15 35.10 13.71 3.58
N VAL A 16 34.87 14.98 3.94
CA VAL A 16 34.11 15.35 5.13
C VAL A 16 32.64 15.50 4.75
N ALA A 17 31.87 14.51 5.21
CA ALA A 17 30.43 14.53 5.47
C ALA A 17 29.45 14.05 4.38
N CYS A 18 29.40 12.73 4.16
CA CYS A 18 28.18 12.03 4.57
C CYS A 18 28.29 11.81 6.08
N SER A 19 28.11 12.88 6.88
CA SER A 19 28.03 12.71 8.33
C SER A 19 26.82 11.84 8.57
N ARG A 20 27.02 10.65 9.15
CA ARG A 20 25.92 9.83 9.65
C ARG A 20 25.04 10.76 10.50
N GLN A 21 23.82 11.02 10.05
CA GLN A 21 22.87 11.75 10.88
C GLN A 21 22.72 10.96 12.16
N GLU A 22 22.75 11.64 13.31
CA GLU A 22 22.43 10.96 14.56
C GLU A 22 21.04 10.32 14.42
N PRO A 23 20.89 9.06 14.87
CA PRO A 23 19.62 8.36 14.73
C PRO A 23 18.53 9.15 15.45
N VAL A 24 17.52 9.57 14.69
CA VAL A 24 16.40 10.39 15.19
C VAL A 24 15.51 9.61 16.17
N TYR A 25 15.59 8.28 16.11
CA TYR A 25 14.81 7.34 16.91
C TYR A 25 15.74 6.32 17.57
N ASN A 26 15.44 5.91 18.80
CA ASN A 26 16.29 5.02 19.60
C ASN A 26 15.85 3.54 19.53
N SER A 27 14.63 3.27 19.03
CA SER A 27 14.10 1.92 18.91
C SER A 27 13.20 1.73 17.70
N PHE A 28 12.93 0.45 17.38
CA PHE A 28 11.96 0.06 16.36
C PHE A 28 10.56 0.59 16.70
N GLU A 29 10.17 0.52 17.98
CA GLU A 29 8.86 0.95 18.48
C GLU A 29 8.69 2.47 18.35
N GLU A 30 9.73 3.26 18.65
CA GLU A 30 9.71 4.71 18.46
C GLU A 30 9.56 5.09 16.98
N ALA A 31 10.32 4.44 16.09
CA ALA A 31 10.23 4.66 14.66
C ALA A 31 8.86 4.22 14.09
N GLN A 32 8.31 3.10 14.56
CA GLN A 32 6.99 2.63 14.19
C GLN A 32 5.89 3.60 14.67
N SER A 33 6.00 4.13 15.89
CA SER A 33 5.09 5.17 16.38
C SER A 33 5.13 6.40 15.48
N ALA A 34 6.33 6.86 15.13
CA ALA A 34 6.48 8.00 14.22
C ALA A 34 5.87 7.75 12.83
N LEU A 35 5.93 6.52 12.30
CA LEU A 35 5.22 6.16 11.06
C LEU A 35 3.69 6.17 11.26
N LYS A 36 3.19 5.65 12.38
CA LYS A 36 1.75 5.68 12.72
C LYS A 36 1.23 7.12 12.80
N ASP A 37 2.00 8.02 13.41
CA ASP A 37 1.70 9.45 13.53
C ASP A 37 1.79 10.18 12.18
N LEU A 38 2.76 9.81 11.34
CA LEU A 38 2.86 10.35 9.98
C LEU A 38 1.66 9.92 9.10
N ASN A 39 1.11 8.74 9.37
CA ASN A 39 0.01 8.12 8.63
C ASN A 39 -1.36 8.31 9.30
N THR A 40 -1.53 9.27 10.20
CA THR A 40 -2.78 9.49 10.95
C THR A 40 -4.01 9.66 10.04
N SER A 41 -3.88 10.19 8.82
CA SER A 41 -5.00 10.31 7.87
C SER A 41 -5.37 8.97 7.19
N LEU A 42 -4.49 7.97 7.23
CA LEU A 42 -4.69 6.63 6.67
C LEU A 42 -5.30 5.65 7.68
N VAL A 43 -5.12 5.90 8.97
CA VAL A 43 -5.59 5.01 10.03
C VAL A 43 -6.89 5.56 10.62
N ARG A 44 -7.88 4.67 10.83
CA ARG A 44 -9.08 5.02 11.59
C ARG A 44 -8.71 5.03 13.07
N THR A 45 -8.27 6.17 13.60
CA THR A 45 -8.02 6.30 15.03
C THR A 45 -9.36 6.42 15.77
N ASN A 46 -9.68 5.41 16.60
CA ASN A 46 -10.69 5.56 17.65
C ASN A 46 -10.19 6.45 18.80
N ALA A 47 -8.88 6.75 18.82
CA ALA A 47 -8.26 7.65 19.77
C ALA A 47 -8.57 9.11 19.40
N LEU A 48 -9.33 9.77 20.27
CA LEU A 48 -9.63 11.20 20.34
C LEU A 48 -8.40 12.10 20.58
N ASN A 49 -7.19 11.63 20.26
CA ASN A 49 -6.01 12.48 20.34
C ASN A 49 -6.00 13.40 19.12
N SER A 50 -6.64 14.55 19.34
CA SER A 50 -6.91 15.69 18.47
C SER A 50 -5.67 16.38 17.87
N GLU A 51 -4.64 15.64 17.48
CA GLU A 51 -3.53 16.23 16.75
C GLU A 51 -3.98 16.53 15.33
N LYS A 52 -4.17 17.83 15.08
CA LYS A 52 -4.64 18.34 13.80
C LYS A 52 -3.66 17.93 12.70
N VAL A 53 -4.17 17.25 11.66
CA VAL A 53 -3.40 16.89 10.45
C VAL A 53 -2.60 18.10 9.97
N THR A 54 -1.29 18.00 9.99
CA THR A 54 -0.35 18.98 9.45
C THR A 54 -0.06 18.68 7.99
N ASN A 55 0.60 19.60 7.29
CA ASN A 55 0.98 19.39 5.89
C ASN A 55 1.92 18.18 5.72
N GLU A 56 2.71 17.83 6.75
CA GLU A 56 3.60 16.65 6.75
C GLU A 56 2.81 15.33 6.74
N GLN A 57 1.55 15.36 7.20
CA GLN A 57 0.65 14.21 7.22
C GLN A 57 -0.24 14.14 5.96
N PHE A 58 -0.02 15.01 4.97
CA PHE A 58 -0.61 14.84 3.65
C PHE A 58 0.15 13.75 2.91
N VAL A 59 -0.44 12.56 2.88
CA VAL A 59 0.14 11.34 2.31
C VAL A 59 0.71 11.60 0.91
N PHE A 60 1.96 11.19 0.73
CA PHE A 60 2.77 11.38 -0.48
C PHE A 60 3.00 12.84 -0.94
N SER A 61 2.72 13.85 -0.10
CA SER A 61 3.33 15.17 -0.29
C SER A 61 4.86 15.11 -0.12
N ASP A 62 5.59 16.10 -0.64
CA ASP A 62 7.05 16.14 -0.47
C ASP A 62 7.47 16.14 1.01
N ALA A 63 6.73 16.86 1.86
CA ALA A 63 6.97 16.90 3.30
C ALA A 63 6.76 15.51 3.94
N TYR A 64 5.68 14.81 3.58
CA TYR A 64 5.42 13.43 3.99
C TYR A 64 6.54 12.48 3.54
N LEU A 65 6.94 12.55 2.27
CA LEU A 65 7.94 11.68 1.69
C LEU A 65 9.31 11.89 2.36
N ASN A 66 9.70 13.14 2.63
CA ASN A 66 10.94 13.46 3.32
C ASN A 66 10.94 12.94 4.77
N LYS A 67 9.84 13.11 5.50
CA LYS A 67 9.73 12.59 6.88
C LYS A 67 9.77 11.08 6.91
N ARG A 68 9.03 10.41 6.01
CA ARG A 68 9.03 8.95 5.89
C ARG A 68 10.42 8.42 5.55
N HIS A 69 11.10 9.03 4.58
CA HIS A 69 12.45 8.67 4.20
C HIS A 69 13.42 8.77 5.39
N THR A 70 13.33 9.86 6.18
CA THR A 70 14.15 10.05 7.38
C THR A 70 13.91 8.95 8.42
N ILE A 71 12.65 8.53 8.62
CA ILE A 71 12.32 7.41 9.51
C ILE A 71 12.97 6.11 9.00
N TYR A 72 12.86 5.82 7.70
CA TYR A 72 13.47 4.63 7.11
C TYR A 72 15.00 4.63 7.19
N GLN A 73 15.67 5.77 6.96
CA GLN A 73 17.12 5.87 7.13
C GLN A 73 17.52 5.61 8.58
N SER A 74 16.77 6.15 9.55
CA SER A 74 17.03 5.88 10.97
C SER A 74 16.90 4.38 11.29
N LEU A 75 15.88 3.71 10.76
CA LEU A 75 15.68 2.26 10.90
C LEU A 75 16.83 1.44 10.29
N MET A 76 17.41 1.88 9.16
CA MET A 76 18.54 1.20 8.51
C MET A 76 19.83 1.24 9.34
N ASP A 77 20.00 2.22 10.22
CA ASP A 77 21.15 2.34 11.12
C ASP A 77 20.94 1.62 12.48
N MET A 78 19.75 1.08 12.75
CA MET A 78 19.43 0.36 13.99
C MET A 78 19.84 -1.11 13.93
N GLN A 79 20.04 -1.71 15.12
CA GLN A 79 20.12 -3.16 15.25
C GLN A 79 18.71 -3.78 15.24
N LEU A 80 18.33 -4.37 14.12
CA LEU A 80 17.01 -4.95 13.88
C LEU A 80 17.04 -6.48 13.79
N LYS A 81 15.89 -7.12 14.04
CA LYS A 81 15.69 -8.56 13.78
C LYS A 81 15.63 -8.83 12.27
N SER A 82 15.92 -10.05 11.83
CA SER A 82 15.98 -10.40 10.40
C SER A 82 14.70 -10.08 9.62
N ASN A 83 13.53 -10.30 10.22
CA ASN A 83 12.24 -9.98 9.62
C ASN A 83 12.01 -8.46 9.51
N GLN A 84 12.42 -7.70 10.52
CA GLN A 84 12.39 -6.23 10.49
C GLN A 84 13.34 -5.68 9.42
N ILE A 85 14.56 -6.22 9.29
CA ILE A 85 15.51 -5.85 8.22
C ILE A 85 14.90 -6.07 6.85
N ALA A 86 14.27 -7.23 6.62
CA ALA A 86 13.61 -7.54 5.35
C ALA A 86 12.50 -6.52 5.02
N GLN A 87 11.69 -6.14 6.01
CA GLN A 87 10.63 -5.15 5.82
C GLN A 87 11.17 -3.74 5.56
N VAL A 88 12.19 -3.29 6.30
CA VAL A 88 12.81 -1.97 6.08
C VAL A 88 13.41 -1.90 4.68
N ASN A 89 14.15 -2.94 4.25
CA ASN A 89 14.71 -3.01 2.90
C ASN A 89 13.62 -2.90 1.83
N TYR A 90 12.53 -3.65 1.99
CA TYR A 90 11.38 -3.57 1.09
C TYR A 90 10.79 -2.16 1.04
N LEU A 91 10.56 -1.53 2.19
CA LEU A 91 9.95 -0.19 2.28
C LEU A 91 10.86 0.90 1.69
N VAL A 92 12.17 0.82 1.88
CA VAL A 92 13.16 1.71 1.26
C VAL A 92 13.17 1.55 -0.25
N ILE A 93 13.13 0.32 -0.76
CA ILE A 93 13.00 0.06 -2.21
C ILE A 93 11.67 0.64 -2.72
N ALA A 94 10.59 0.49 -1.95
CA ALA A 94 9.25 0.93 -2.32
C ALA A 94 9.13 2.45 -2.53
N GLU A 95 10.02 3.25 -1.93
CA GLU A 95 10.05 4.71 -2.13
C GLU A 95 10.35 5.13 -3.57
N ARG A 96 10.96 4.24 -4.36
CA ARG A 96 11.35 4.48 -5.75
C ARG A 96 10.20 4.23 -6.74
N PHE A 97 9.13 3.58 -6.30
CA PHE A 97 8.04 3.17 -7.18
C PHE A 97 6.93 4.22 -7.29
N PRO A 98 6.06 4.10 -8.30
CA PRO A 98 5.13 5.16 -8.63
C PRO A 98 3.99 5.43 -7.63
N ALA A 99 3.89 4.69 -6.52
CA ALA A 99 2.88 4.91 -5.47
C ALA A 99 2.78 6.39 -5.05
N ARG A 100 3.92 7.09 -4.96
CA ARG A 100 4.00 8.51 -4.60
C ARG A 100 3.23 9.47 -5.52
N TYR A 101 2.89 9.04 -6.74
CA TYR A 101 2.11 9.83 -7.69
C TYR A 101 0.59 9.64 -7.53
N PHE A 102 0.16 8.83 -6.56
CA PHE A 102 -1.23 8.60 -6.19
C PHE A 102 -1.46 9.01 -4.71
N PRO A 103 -1.50 10.32 -4.41
CA PRO A 103 -1.56 10.87 -3.04
C PRO A 103 -2.78 10.49 -2.22
N TRP A 104 -3.82 9.92 -2.86
CA TRP A 104 -4.93 9.26 -2.18
C TRP A 104 -4.85 7.76 -2.42
N PRO A 105 -4.35 6.97 -1.45
CA PRO A 105 -4.40 5.52 -1.53
C PRO A 105 -5.86 5.04 -1.53
N ALA A 106 -6.26 4.33 -2.59
CA ALA A 106 -7.67 3.99 -2.83
C ALA A 106 -8.25 3.02 -1.78
N GLN A 107 -7.40 2.38 -0.97
CA GLN A 107 -7.78 1.53 0.15
C GLN A 107 -8.52 2.30 1.25
N VAL A 108 -8.23 3.60 1.40
CA VAL A 108 -8.67 4.38 2.57
C VAL A 108 -9.54 5.56 2.15
N ASN A 109 -10.66 5.76 2.85
CA ASN A 109 -11.46 6.98 2.74
C ASN A 109 -10.82 8.14 3.53
N VAL A 110 -9.69 8.65 3.03
CA VAL A 110 -8.89 9.71 3.67
C VAL A 110 -9.72 10.97 3.91
N LEU A 111 -10.59 11.33 2.96
CA LEU A 111 -11.48 12.48 3.09
C LEU A 111 -12.38 12.37 4.33
N THR A 112 -13.01 11.21 4.54
CA THR A 112 -13.85 10.97 5.73
C THR A 112 -13.03 10.97 7.02
N ASN A 113 -11.80 10.44 6.98
CA ASN A 113 -10.91 10.46 8.15
C ASN A 113 -10.52 11.90 8.53
N MET A 114 -10.12 12.73 7.56
CA MET A 114 -9.77 14.14 7.80
C MET A 114 -10.95 14.94 8.33
N LEU A 115 -12.16 14.73 7.78
CA LEU A 115 -13.40 15.36 8.27
C LEU A 115 -13.73 15.01 9.72
N LYS A 116 -13.45 13.76 10.13
CA LYS A 116 -13.66 13.30 11.51
C LYS A 116 -12.61 13.86 12.48
N GLN A 117 -11.40 14.13 11.99
CA GLN A 117 -10.28 14.63 12.80
C GLN A 117 -10.38 16.13 13.07
N ASP A 118 -10.77 16.95 12.09
CA ASP A 118 -10.91 18.39 12.26
C ASP A 118 -12.07 18.92 11.39
N SER A 119 -13.23 19.11 12.01
CA SER A 119 -14.44 19.66 11.37
C SER A 119 -14.53 21.19 11.40
N SER A 120 -13.48 21.89 11.89
CA SER A 120 -13.45 23.35 11.94
C SER A 120 -13.22 23.98 10.55
N ASP A 121 -13.36 25.30 10.45
CA ASP A 121 -13.02 26.05 9.22
C ASP A 121 -11.57 25.82 8.78
N LYS A 122 -10.64 25.80 9.74
CA LYS A 122 -9.22 25.51 9.47
C LYS A 122 -9.01 24.08 8.98
N GLY A 123 -9.79 23.12 9.49
CA GLY A 123 -9.82 21.74 8.99
C GLY A 123 -10.33 21.67 7.56
N SER A 124 -11.38 22.43 7.25
CA SER A 124 -11.94 22.55 5.90
C SER A 124 -10.92 23.12 4.91
N ASP A 125 -10.18 24.18 5.27
CA ASP A 125 -9.13 24.76 4.43
C ASP A 125 -7.99 23.75 4.13
N LYS A 126 -7.63 22.94 5.12
CA LYS A 126 -6.64 21.87 4.95
C LYS A 126 -7.13 20.79 3.99
N ILE A 127 -8.39 20.37 4.13
CA ILE A 127 -9.00 19.40 3.19
C ILE A 127 -9.03 19.97 1.78
N VAL A 128 -9.39 21.24 1.60
CA VAL A 128 -9.35 21.92 0.28
C VAL A 128 -7.94 21.91 -0.29
N THR A 129 -6.94 22.21 0.53
CA THR A 129 -5.53 22.18 0.13
C THR A 129 -5.10 20.78 -0.30
N TRP A 130 -5.47 19.75 0.47
CA TRP A 130 -5.19 18.36 0.15
C TRP A 130 -5.91 17.89 -1.13
N LEU A 131 -7.16 18.28 -1.37
CA LEU A 131 -7.89 17.97 -2.62
C LEU A 131 -7.20 18.60 -3.84
N LYS A 132 -6.76 19.86 -3.73
CA LYS A 132 -6.00 20.56 -4.79
C LYS A 132 -4.66 19.88 -5.06
N LEU A 133 -3.94 19.48 -4.00
CA LEU A 133 -2.71 18.69 -4.13
C LEU A 133 -2.97 17.39 -4.89
N ASN A 134 -4.02 16.64 -4.52
CA ASN A 134 -4.39 15.41 -5.20
C ASN A 134 -4.66 15.60 -6.69
N GLN A 135 -5.47 16.61 -7.04
CA GLN A 135 -5.78 16.92 -8.43
C GLN A 135 -4.52 17.31 -9.22
N SER A 136 -3.66 18.16 -8.64
CA SER A 136 -2.41 18.60 -9.28
C SER A 136 -1.45 17.43 -9.50
N THR A 137 -1.20 16.61 -8.49
CA THR A 137 -0.31 15.46 -8.58
C THR A 137 -0.82 14.45 -9.60
N LEU A 138 -2.12 14.16 -9.63
CA LEU A 138 -2.72 13.26 -10.62
C LEU A 138 -2.61 13.82 -12.06
N ASN A 139 -2.71 15.15 -12.24
CA ASN A 139 -2.51 15.77 -13.55
C ASN A 139 -1.05 15.68 -14.01
N ASN A 140 -0.09 15.89 -13.11
CA ASN A 140 1.33 15.73 -13.41
C ASN A 140 1.67 14.26 -13.72
N ALA A 141 1.13 13.32 -12.94
CA ALA A 141 1.30 11.89 -13.14
C ALA A 141 0.84 11.42 -14.53
N LYS A 142 -0.29 11.95 -15.03
CA LYS A 142 -0.79 11.64 -16.38
C LYS A 142 0.22 11.93 -17.48
N GLN A 143 1.07 12.96 -17.33
CA GLN A 143 2.10 13.32 -18.31
C GLN A 143 3.17 12.22 -18.45
N SER A 144 3.38 11.44 -17.38
CA SER A 144 4.28 10.26 -17.36
C SER A 144 3.52 8.94 -17.54
N ASN A 145 2.29 8.97 -18.06
CA ASN A 145 1.40 7.81 -18.20
C ASN A 145 1.11 7.05 -16.89
N LEU A 146 1.23 7.73 -15.74
CA LEU A 146 0.83 7.22 -14.44
C LEU A 146 -0.62 7.58 -14.19
N LYS A 147 -1.50 6.57 -14.24
CA LYS A 147 -2.95 6.76 -14.14
C LYS A 147 -3.55 5.75 -13.18
N LEU A 148 -4.59 6.18 -12.45
CA LEU A 148 -5.43 5.30 -11.66
C LEU A 148 -6.03 4.20 -12.54
N ASN A 149 -6.23 3.00 -12.00
CA ASN A 149 -7.05 1.98 -12.64
C ASN A 149 -8.53 2.25 -12.35
N LYS A 150 -9.40 1.47 -13.00
CA LYS A 150 -10.85 1.60 -12.83
C LYS A 150 -11.36 1.28 -11.42
N VAL A 151 -10.73 0.36 -10.68
CA VAL A 151 -11.12 0.02 -9.30
C VAL A 151 -10.73 1.15 -8.36
N GLU A 152 -9.49 1.61 -8.43
CA GLU A 152 -8.98 2.77 -7.67
C GLU A 152 -9.86 4.00 -7.91
N LEU A 153 -10.14 4.33 -9.18
CA LEU A 153 -10.98 5.48 -9.55
C LEU A 153 -12.40 5.37 -8.99
N GLN A 154 -13.03 4.19 -9.10
CA GLN A 154 -14.38 3.95 -8.60
C GLN A 154 -14.47 4.13 -7.08
N LEU A 155 -13.46 3.65 -6.33
CA LEU A 155 -13.41 3.83 -4.88
C LEU A 155 -13.30 5.32 -4.51
N LEU A 156 -12.41 6.07 -5.17
CA LEU A 156 -12.28 7.51 -4.93
C LEU A 156 -13.57 8.27 -5.24
N GLN A 157 -14.25 7.94 -6.34
CA GLN A 157 -15.55 8.52 -6.70
C GLN A 157 -16.59 8.25 -5.61
N ASN A 158 -16.70 6.99 -5.14
CA ASN A 158 -17.62 6.62 -4.08
C ASN A 158 -17.36 7.37 -2.77
N TYR A 159 -16.09 7.54 -2.39
CA TYR A 159 -15.72 8.30 -1.19
C TYR A 159 -16.15 9.76 -1.28
N VAL A 160 -15.90 10.41 -2.42
CA VAL A 160 -16.29 11.81 -2.64
C VAL A 160 -17.81 11.97 -2.62
N LEU A 161 -18.55 11.09 -3.32
CA LEU A 161 -20.02 11.12 -3.35
C LEU A 161 -20.63 10.94 -1.96
N SER A 162 -20.11 9.99 -1.18
CA SER A 162 -20.59 9.74 0.20
C SER A 162 -20.52 10.97 1.10
N VAL A 163 -19.56 11.86 0.88
CA VAL A 163 -19.40 13.10 1.65
C VAL A 163 -20.32 14.21 1.12
N ILE A 164 -20.52 14.30 -0.20
CA ILE A 164 -21.46 15.26 -0.81
C ILE A 164 -22.88 15.05 -0.28
N ASP A 165 -23.30 13.78 -0.19
CA ASP A 165 -24.63 13.38 0.29
C ASP A 165 -24.78 13.53 1.81
N SER A 166 -23.67 13.68 2.53
CA SER A 166 -23.67 13.88 3.98
C SER A 166 -24.03 15.32 4.39
N HIS A 167 -24.70 15.47 5.53
CA HIS A 167 -25.06 16.79 6.09
C HIS A 167 -23.91 17.47 6.85
N GLY A 168 -22.76 16.81 7.02
CA GLY A 168 -21.69 17.24 7.94
C GLY A 168 -20.65 18.20 7.38
N ALA A 169 -20.57 18.40 6.06
CA ALA A 169 -19.58 19.28 5.44
C ALA A 169 -20.11 20.71 5.21
N GLN A 170 -19.28 21.71 5.48
CA GLN A 170 -19.62 23.13 5.26
C GLN A 170 -19.88 23.43 3.77
N PRO A 171 -20.74 24.41 3.43
CA PRO A 171 -21.06 24.72 2.04
C PRO A 171 -19.85 25.03 1.15
N ALA A 172 -18.87 25.79 1.65
CA ALA A 172 -17.65 26.12 0.91
C ALA A 172 -16.80 24.87 0.60
N LEU A 173 -16.64 23.99 1.60
CA LEU A 173 -15.96 22.71 1.42
C LEU A 173 -16.70 21.81 0.42
N LYS A 174 -18.04 21.73 0.50
CA LYS A 174 -18.87 20.97 -0.46
C LYS A 174 -18.65 21.43 -1.90
N SER A 175 -18.46 22.72 -2.15
CA SER A 175 -18.15 23.24 -3.49
C SER A 175 -16.83 22.65 -4.02
N HIS A 176 -15.77 22.67 -3.23
CA HIS A 176 -14.48 22.09 -3.61
C HIS A 176 -14.52 20.57 -3.78
N ILE A 177 -15.28 19.87 -2.94
CA ILE A 177 -15.51 18.42 -3.08
C ILE A 177 -16.24 18.11 -4.39
N ARG A 178 -17.24 18.91 -4.79
CA ARG A 178 -17.92 18.77 -6.09
C ARG A 178 -16.98 19.01 -7.26
N THR A 179 -16.15 20.06 -7.22
CA THR A 179 -15.13 20.30 -8.25
C THR A 179 -14.18 19.10 -8.40
N PHE A 180 -13.75 18.51 -7.28
CA PHE A 180 -12.90 17.32 -7.33
C PHE A 180 -13.68 16.08 -7.84
N SER A 181 -14.97 15.97 -7.50
CA SER A 181 -15.87 14.93 -8.05
C SER A 181 -15.96 15.01 -9.57
N ASP A 182 -16.18 16.21 -10.14
CA ASP A 182 -16.23 16.45 -11.58
C ASP A 182 -14.89 16.09 -12.26
N TYR A 183 -13.78 16.42 -11.58
CA TYR A 183 -12.46 16.01 -12.03
C TYR A 183 -12.30 14.48 -12.08
N LEU A 184 -12.75 13.75 -11.05
CA LEU A 184 -12.72 12.28 -11.05
C LEU A 184 -13.67 11.68 -12.09
N ALA A 185 -14.83 12.28 -12.34
CA ALA A 185 -15.79 11.82 -13.34
C ALA A 185 -15.21 11.92 -14.77
N SER A 186 -14.40 12.94 -15.05
CA SER A 186 -13.70 13.10 -16.32
C SER A 186 -12.35 12.36 -16.41
N TYR A 187 -11.92 11.70 -15.34
CA TYR A 187 -10.64 11.02 -15.29
C TYR A 187 -10.64 9.73 -16.13
N LYS A 188 -9.72 9.61 -17.09
CA LYS A 188 -9.54 8.39 -17.88
C LYS A 188 -8.60 7.40 -17.16
N PRO A 189 -9.09 6.24 -16.67
CA PRO A 189 -8.23 5.26 -16.02
C PRO A 189 -7.31 4.54 -17.03
N ARG A 190 -6.25 3.91 -16.51
CA ARG A 190 -5.43 2.97 -17.30
C ARG A 190 -6.21 1.70 -17.64
N GLY A 191 -5.83 1.04 -18.73
CA GLY A 191 -6.52 -0.17 -19.22
C GLY A 191 -6.28 -1.41 -18.35
N SER A 192 -5.04 -1.62 -17.89
CA SER A 192 -4.69 -2.73 -16.99
C SER A 192 -4.96 -2.35 -15.54
N VAL A 193 -5.60 -3.24 -14.78
CA VAL A 193 -5.83 -3.05 -13.34
C VAL A 193 -4.58 -3.36 -12.51
N GLY A 194 -3.74 -4.29 -12.98
CA GLY A 194 -2.53 -4.72 -12.30
C GLY A 194 -1.38 -3.72 -12.38
N LEU A 195 -0.30 -4.03 -11.64
CA LEU A 195 0.87 -3.16 -11.53
C LEU A 195 1.63 -3.06 -12.86
N ARG A 196 1.71 -4.13 -13.65
CA ARG A 196 2.30 -4.12 -15.01
C ARG A 196 1.75 -3.01 -15.93
N GLY A 197 0.55 -2.49 -15.64
CA GLY A 197 -0.02 -1.35 -16.36
C GLY A 197 0.66 0.00 -16.09
N LEU A 198 1.60 0.07 -15.13
CA LEU A 198 2.34 1.26 -14.75
C LEU A 198 3.80 1.17 -15.24
N PRO A 199 4.44 2.32 -15.58
CA PRO A 199 5.90 2.41 -15.68
C PRO A 199 6.59 1.82 -14.44
N ASN A 200 7.59 0.96 -14.64
CA ASN A 200 8.29 0.20 -13.59
C ASN A 200 7.38 -0.69 -12.72
N GLY A 201 6.19 -1.04 -13.22
CA GLY A 201 5.21 -1.80 -12.48
C GLY A 201 5.56 -3.28 -12.29
N THR A 202 6.33 -3.85 -13.22
CA THR A 202 6.82 -5.24 -13.10
C THR A 202 7.87 -5.36 -12.01
N GLU A 203 8.80 -4.42 -11.93
CA GLU A 203 9.83 -4.33 -10.90
C GLU A 203 9.20 -4.04 -9.53
N TRP A 204 8.16 -3.19 -9.52
CA TRP A 204 7.39 -2.96 -8.30
C TRP A 204 6.72 -4.25 -7.82
N TYR A 205 6.07 -4.98 -8.73
CA TYR A 205 5.45 -6.25 -8.38
C TYR A 205 6.49 -7.29 -7.91
N GLN A 206 7.64 -7.39 -8.59
CA GLN A 206 8.76 -8.24 -8.15
C GLN A 206 9.21 -7.93 -6.72
N SER A 207 9.37 -6.65 -6.38
CA SER A 207 9.81 -6.25 -5.04
C SER A 207 8.81 -6.68 -3.95
N LYS A 208 7.51 -6.64 -4.27
CA LYS A 208 6.43 -7.09 -3.40
C LYS A 208 6.46 -8.60 -3.24
N LEU A 209 6.60 -9.35 -4.33
CA LEU A 209 6.74 -10.80 -4.28
C LEU A 209 7.92 -11.18 -3.39
N ASN A 210 9.11 -10.62 -3.62
CA ASN A 210 10.31 -10.93 -2.83
C ASN A 210 10.11 -10.69 -1.32
N TYR A 211 9.44 -9.60 -0.96
CA TYR A 211 9.17 -9.29 0.44
C TYR A 211 8.17 -10.26 1.06
N PHE A 212 7.02 -10.45 0.41
CA PHE A 212 5.95 -11.26 0.98
C PHE A 212 6.29 -12.76 0.98
N SER A 213 6.96 -13.26 -0.05
CA SER A 213 7.41 -14.67 -0.10
C SER A 213 8.61 -14.95 0.82
N GLY A 214 9.47 -13.96 1.04
CA GLY A 214 10.79 -14.16 1.62
C GLY A 214 11.79 -14.86 0.66
N GLU A 215 11.45 -14.99 -0.62
CA GLU A 215 12.20 -15.71 -1.65
C GLU A 215 12.32 -14.90 -2.94
N VAL A 216 13.43 -15.05 -3.66
CA VAL A 216 13.70 -14.31 -4.90
C VAL A 216 13.45 -15.18 -6.12
N HIS A 217 12.22 -15.14 -6.60
CA HIS A 217 11.80 -15.76 -7.86
C HIS A 217 11.14 -14.71 -8.75
N SER A 218 11.42 -14.76 -10.05
CA SER A 218 10.72 -13.97 -11.06
C SER A 218 9.21 -14.28 -11.04
N PRO A 219 8.33 -13.38 -11.52
CA PRO A 219 6.91 -13.66 -11.50
C PRO A 219 6.57 -14.89 -12.34
N LEU A 220 7.35 -15.16 -13.41
CA LEU A 220 7.20 -16.36 -14.24
C LEU A 220 7.58 -17.64 -13.50
N GLU A 221 8.63 -17.62 -12.67
CA GLU A 221 8.97 -18.77 -11.83
C GLU A 221 7.86 -19.03 -10.81
N TRP A 222 7.30 -17.97 -10.20
CA TRP A 222 6.14 -18.11 -9.32
C TRP A 222 4.92 -18.71 -10.02
N VAL A 223 4.66 -18.37 -11.29
CA VAL A 223 3.60 -19.01 -12.07
C VAL A 223 3.79 -20.52 -12.11
N THR A 224 5.02 -20.99 -12.39
CA THR A 224 5.32 -22.42 -12.47
C THR A 224 5.09 -23.09 -11.12
N LEU A 225 5.67 -22.54 -10.05
CA LEU A 225 5.59 -23.11 -8.72
C LEU A 225 4.15 -23.16 -8.18
N VAL A 226 3.37 -22.08 -8.34
CA VAL A 226 1.96 -22.03 -7.92
C VAL A 226 1.12 -23.00 -8.74
N ASN A 227 1.35 -23.09 -10.06
CA ASN A 227 0.60 -23.99 -10.93
C ASN A 227 0.86 -25.47 -10.64
N GLU A 228 2.07 -25.84 -10.25
CA GLU A 228 2.39 -27.22 -9.84
C GLU A 228 1.60 -27.65 -8.61
N GLN A 229 1.44 -26.74 -7.64
CA GLN A 229 0.66 -27.00 -6.43
C GLN A 229 -0.84 -27.01 -6.71
N ILE A 230 -1.36 -26.04 -7.48
CA ILE A 230 -2.80 -25.88 -7.66
C ILE A 230 -3.45 -26.96 -8.52
N LYS A 231 -2.69 -27.60 -9.43
CA LYS A 231 -3.17 -28.72 -10.27
C LYS A 231 -3.59 -29.94 -9.45
N GLN A 232 -3.07 -30.07 -8.23
CA GLN A 232 -3.34 -31.20 -7.35
C GLN A 232 -4.56 -30.99 -6.45
N LEU A 233 -5.18 -29.81 -6.51
CA LEU A 233 -6.24 -29.40 -5.58
C LEU A 233 -7.60 -29.39 -6.27
N SER A 234 -8.59 -29.95 -5.57
CA SER A 234 -10.00 -29.82 -5.92
C SER A 234 -10.52 -28.44 -5.54
N SER A 235 -11.66 -28.04 -6.14
CA SER A 235 -12.40 -26.87 -5.65
C SER A 235 -12.82 -27.07 -4.19
N VAL A 236 -12.92 -25.96 -3.46
CA VAL A 236 -13.40 -25.93 -2.07
C VAL A 236 -14.42 -24.82 -1.92
N ALA A 237 -15.40 -24.99 -1.03
CA ALA A 237 -16.32 -23.92 -0.69
C ALA A 237 -15.59 -22.81 0.08
N PHE A 238 -15.91 -21.56 -0.24
CA PHE A 238 -15.42 -20.41 0.50
C PHE A 238 -16.30 -20.16 1.74
N GLU A 239 -15.70 -20.25 2.92
CA GLU A 239 -16.43 -20.17 4.20
C GLU A 239 -16.08 -18.92 5.04
N HIS A 240 -15.30 -17.98 4.49
CA HIS A 240 -14.91 -16.78 5.22
C HIS A 240 -15.92 -15.64 5.04
N THR A 241 -16.15 -14.89 6.11
CA THR A 241 -16.93 -13.66 6.04
C THR A 241 -16.05 -12.52 5.53
N LEU A 242 -16.53 -11.80 4.52
CA LEU A 242 -15.84 -10.65 3.94
C LEU A 242 -16.29 -9.34 4.58
N SER A 243 -15.35 -8.42 4.78
CA SER A 243 -15.65 -7.06 5.22
C SER A 243 -16.40 -6.27 4.14
N ALA A 244 -17.22 -5.30 4.56
CA ALA A 244 -17.86 -4.36 3.64
C ALA A 244 -16.88 -3.33 3.03
N SER A 245 -15.64 -3.26 3.53
CA SER A 245 -14.63 -2.28 3.14
C SER A 245 -13.28 -2.95 2.87
N HIS A 246 -12.52 -2.35 1.95
CA HIS A 246 -11.14 -2.71 1.62
C HIS A 246 -10.09 -1.96 2.45
N GLN A 247 -10.49 -1.22 3.50
CA GLN A 247 -9.53 -0.46 4.32
C GLN A 247 -8.48 -1.35 5.00
N THR A 248 -8.87 -2.57 5.36
CA THR A 248 -7.96 -3.60 5.87
C THR A 248 -7.97 -4.74 4.88
N SER A 249 -6.81 -5.23 4.44
CA SER A 249 -6.79 -6.31 3.45
C SER A 249 -7.45 -7.58 3.97
N PHE A 250 -7.97 -8.40 3.06
CA PHE A 250 -8.49 -9.72 3.40
C PHE A 250 -7.46 -10.54 4.19
N LEU A 251 -6.18 -10.48 3.83
CA LEU A 251 -5.13 -11.28 4.48
C LEU A 251 -4.75 -10.78 5.87
N VAL A 252 -4.85 -9.47 6.14
CA VAL A 252 -4.72 -8.96 7.51
C VAL A 252 -5.90 -9.44 8.37
N GLN A 253 -7.12 -9.45 7.82
CA GLN A 253 -8.31 -9.95 8.50
C GLN A 253 -8.22 -11.47 8.72
N TYR A 254 -7.74 -12.22 7.73
CA TYR A 254 -7.58 -13.67 7.80
C TYR A 254 -6.59 -14.10 8.90
N LEU A 255 -5.54 -13.31 9.13
CA LEU A 255 -4.57 -13.53 10.21
C LEU A 255 -4.96 -12.81 11.52
N SER A 256 -6.23 -12.43 11.72
CA SER A 256 -6.63 -11.65 12.91
C SER A 256 -6.48 -12.40 14.21
N ASP A 257 -6.64 -13.72 14.17
CA ASP A 257 -6.68 -14.60 15.34
C ASP A 257 -5.29 -15.12 15.72
N GLU A 258 -4.31 -14.90 14.84
CA GLU A 258 -2.91 -15.22 15.08
C GLU A 258 -2.23 -14.21 16.00
N GLN A 259 -1.17 -14.63 16.69
CA GLN A 259 -0.40 -13.72 17.54
C GLN A 259 0.20 -12.59 16.68
N PRO A 260 -0.09 -11.31 17.01
CA PRO A 260 0.37 -10.20 16.22
C PRO A 260 1.89 -10.06 16.29
N ILE A 261 2.52 -9.90 15.12
CA ILE A 261 3.93 -9.53 15.00
C ILE A 261 3.99 -8.13 14.41
N GLU A 262 4.54 -7.19 15.18
CA GLU A 262 4.63 -5.78 14.78
C GLU A 262 5.47 -5.60 13.51
N GLY A 263 4.98 -4.74 12.62
CA GLY A 263 5.61 -4.34 11.37
C GLY A 263 5.45 -2.85 11.07
N LEU A 264 5.98 -2.40 9.94
CA LEU A 264 6.09 -0.98 9.60
C LEU A 264 5.11 -0.51 8.51
N ASP A 265 4.56 -1.44 7.71
CA ASP A 265 3.69 -1.10 6.57
C ASP A 265 2.23 -0.89 7.00
N TRP A 266 1.70 0.30 6.76
CA TRP A 266 0.30 0.61 7.03
C TRP A 266 -0.67 -0.20 6.15
N GLN A 267 -0.26 -0.63 4.95
CA GLN A 267 -1.07 -1.50 4.07
C GLN A 267 -1.23 -2.91 4.64
N SER A 268 -0.35 -3.30 5.56
CA SER A 268 -0.42 -4.54 6.34
C SER A 268 -0.87 -4.28 7.77
N ALA A 269 -1.54 -3.14 8.02
CA ALA A 269 -1.99 -2.71 9.34
C ALA A 269 -0.88 -2.69 10.41
N TYR A 270 0.35 -2.35 10.02
CA TYR A 270 1.55 -2.40 10.86
C TYR A 270 1.83 -3.80 11.43
N ARG A 271 1.54 -4.84 10.65
CA ARG A 271 1.86 -6.23 10.96
C ARG A 271 2.87 -6.82 9.98
N ASP A 272 3.67 -7.76 10.44
CA ASP A 272 4.55 -8.59 9.63
C ASP A 272 3.80 -9.84 9.14
N LEU A 273 3.09 -9.71 8.01
CA LEU A 273 2.29 -10.80 7.46
C LEU A 273 3.12 -12.06 7.14
N PRO A 274 4.32 -11.98 6.53
CA PRO A 274 5.14 -13.17 6.29
C PRO A 274 5.56 -13.90 7.59
N ALA A 275 5.85 -13.17 8.67
CA ALA A 275 6.15 -13.80 9.95
C ALA A 275 4.91 -14.42 10.61
N MET A 276 3.76 -13.75 10.55
CA MET A 276 2.49 -14.25 11.09
C MET A 276 2.02 -15.51 10.34
N ALA A 277 2.03 -15.48 9.00
CA ALA A 277 1.65 -16.63 8.17
C ALA A 277 2.58 -17.84 8.38
N ARG A 278 3.87 -17.63 8.69
CA ARG A 278 4.79 -18.70 9.10
C ARG A 278 4.43 -19.33 10.44
N ALA A 279 3.85 -18.57 11.35
CA ALA A 279 3.48 -19.06 12.67
C ALA A 279 2.14 -19.83 12.67
N MET A 280 1.26 -19.52 11.73
CA MET A 280 -0.09 -20.12 11.68
C MET A 280 -0.08 -21.63 11.40
N SER A 281 -1.14 -22.30 11.84
CA SER A 281 -1.53 -23.62 11.32
C SER A 281 -2.35 -23.47 10.04
N MET A 282 -2.10 -24.30 9.03
CA MET A 282 -2.79 -24.22 7.74
C MET A 282 -3.54 -25.52 7.42
N SER A 283 -4.84 -25.43 7.20
CA SER A 283 -5.65 -26.56 6.73
C SER A 283 -5.52 -26.77 5.22
N LYS A 284 -6.07 -27.87 4.70
CA LYS A 284 -6.13 -28.12 3.25
C LYS A 284 -6.98 -27.08 2.50
N ILE A 285 -8.06 -26.61 3.13
CA ILE A 285 -8.95 -25.59 2.55
C ILE A 285 -8.19 -24.26 2.45
N ASP A 286 -7.45 -23.90 3.50
CA ASP A 286 -6.59 -22.72 3.53
C ASP A 286 -5.52 -22.78 2.43
N LYS A 287 -4.92 -23.96 2.22
CA LYS A 287 -3.96 -24.17 1.13
C LYS A 287 -4.58 -23.87 -0.25
N THR A 288 -5.78 -24.38 -0.53
CA THR A 288 -6.48 -24.09 -1.79
C THR A 288 -6.82 -22.60 -1.93
N LEU A 289 -7.31 -21.96 -0.85
CA LEU A 289 -7.59 -20.53 -0.82
C LEU A 289 -6.36 -19.70 -1.17
N MET A 290 -5.25 -19.92 -0.48
CA MET A 290 -4.03 -19.12 -0.67
C MET A 290 -3.42 -19.33 -2.07
N LEU A 291 -3.42 -20.56 -2.59
CA LEU A 291 -2.94 -20.82 -3.96
C LEU A 291 -3.83 -20.18 -5.02
N ALA A 292 -5.15 -20.20 -4.85
CA ALA A 292 -6.08 -19.52 -5.75
C ALA A 292 -5.90 -17.99 -5.72
N MET A 293 -5.63 -17.42 -4.54
CA MET A 293 -5.29 -16.01 -4.40
C MET A 293 -3.96 -15.68 -5.10
N MET A 294 -2.90 -16.49 -4.92
CA MET A 294 -1.60 -16.29 -5.59
C MET A 294 -1.70 -16.40 -7.11
N GLU A 295 -2.40 -17.41 -7.64
CA GLU A 295 -2.64 -17.59 -9.09
C GLU A 295 -3.33 -16.34 -9.66
N THR A 296 -4.35 -15.84 -8.95
CA THR A 296 -5.10 -14.65 -9.35
C THR A 296 -4.27 -13.37 -9.24
N ASP A 297 -3.45 -13.24 -8.20
CA ASP A 297 -2.52 -12.13 -7.98
C ASP A 297 -1.51 -12.01 -9.12
N ILE A 298 -0.82 -13.11 -9.47
CA ILE A 298 0.09 -13.13 -10.64
C ILE A 298 -0.69 -12.88 -11.93
N GLY A 299 -1.88 -13.48 -12.05
CA GLY A 299 -2.79 -13.26 -13.18
C GLY A 299 -3.03 -11.77 -13.44
N ILE A 300 -3.40 -11.02 -12.42
CA ILE A 300 -3.69 -9.58 -12.50
C ILE A 300 -2.40 -8.77 -12.71
N HIS A 301 -1.40 -8.94 -11.84
CA HIS A 301 -0.27 -8.02 -11.76
C HIS A 301 0.83 -8.31 -12.78
N TYR A 302 0.95 -9.56 -13.24
CA TYR A 302 1.95 -9.96 -14.24
C TYR A 302 1.33 -10.33 -15.59
N HIS A 303 0.27 -11.14 -15.64
CA HIS A 303 -0.37 -11.54 -16.91
C HIS A 303 -1.42 -10.54 -17.42
N ALA A 304 -1.66 -9.46 -16.68
CA ALA A 304 -2.63 -8.43 -17.01
C ALA A 304 -4.05 -8.98 -17.24
N TRP A 305 -4.45 -9.97 -16.44
CA TRP A 305 -5.83 -10.46 -16.42
C TRP A 305 -6.80 -9.31 -16.15
N THR A 306 -7.89 -9.33 -16.91
CA THR A 306 -9.03 -8.44 -16.71
C THR A 306 -9.82 -8.86 -15.46
N LEU A 307 -10.62 -7.93 -14.89
CA LEU A 307 -11.49 -8.26 -13.74
C LEU A 307 -12.37 -9.50 -13.99
N PRO A 308 -13.01 -9.69 -15.17
CA PRO A 308 -13.78 -10.91 -15.42
C PRO A 308 -12.93 -12.18 -15.38
N GLN A 309 -11.71 -12.17 -15.95
CA GLN A 309 -10.82 -13.33 -15.94
C GLN A 309 -10.40 -13.70 -14.51
N ALA A 310 -10.00 -12.71 -13.71
CA ALA A 310 -9.62 -12.90 -12.31
C ALA A 310 -10.79 -13.46 -11.47
N LYS A 311 -12.01 -12.93 -11.67
CA LYS A 311 -13.21 -13.44 -10.98
C LYS A 311 -13.54 -14.87 -11.36
N VAL A 312 -13.54 -15.18 -12.66
CA VAL A 312 -13.79 -16.54 -13.14
C VAL A 312 -12.78 -17.52 -12.56
N ASN A 313 -11.51 -17.12 -12.40
CA ASN A 313 -10.51 -17.96 -11.76
C ASN A 313 -10.89 -18.28 -10.30
N LEU A 314 -11.13 -17.25 -9.49
CA LEU A 314 -11.50 -17.42 -8.08
C LEU A 314 -12.80 -18.23 -7.91
N MET A 315 -13.84 -17.95 -8.70
CA MET A 315 -15.10 -18.69 -8.66
C MET A 315 -14.91 -20.18 -8.98
N LYS A 316 -14.05 -20.52 -9.93
CA LYS A 316 -13.77 -21.91 -10.29
C LYS A 316 -12.98 -22.65 -9.22
N ARG A 317 -12.07 -21.97 -8.51
CA ARG A 317 -11.21 -22.58 -7.50
C ARG A 317 -11.91 -22.68 -6.13
N LEU A 318 -12.74 -21.71 -5.78
CA LEU A 318 -13.25 -21.50 -4.42
C LEU A 318 -14.79 -21.51 -4.31
N GLU A 319 -15.49 -21.89 -5.38
CA GLU A 319 -16.96 -21.96 -5.41
C GLU A 319 -17.65 -20.66 -4.95
N LEU A 320 -16.97 -19.52 -5.16
CA LEU A 320 -17.40 -18.20 -4.72
C LEU A 320 -18.64 -17.72 -5.46
N ALA A 321 -19.51 -17.02 -4.73
CA ALA A 321 -20.50 -16.16 -5.36
C ALA A 321 -19.82 -14.99 -6.10
N GLN A 322 -20.51 -14.42 -7.08
CA GLN A 322 -19.95 -13.36 -7.93
C GLN A 322 -19.50 -12.12 -7.13
N ASN A 323 -20.21 -11.77 -6.06
CA ASN A 323 -19.89 -10.61 -5.22
C ASN A 323 -18.63 -10.85 -4.39
N ASP A 324 -18.48 -12.05 -3.82
CA ASP A 324 -17.31 -12.42 -3.02
C ASP A 324 -16.06 -12.51 -3.90
N ALA A 325 -16.20 -13.06 -5.11
CA ALA A 325 -15.14 -13.05 -6.11
C ALA A 325 -14.76 -11.63 -6.53
N GLN A 326 -15.74 -10.72 -6.68
CA GLN A 326 -15.46 -9.30 -6.97
C GLN A 326 -14.67 -8.66 -5.83
N TYR A 327 -15.07 -8.87 -4.57
CA TYR A 327 -14.37 -8.36 -3.41
C TYR A 327 -12.91 -8.85 -3.38
N LEU A 328 -12.67 -10.15 -3.48
CA LEU A 328 -11.31 -10.70 -3.42
C LEU A 328 -10.42 -10.23 -4.59
N VAL A 329 -10.98 -10.07 -5.80
CA VAL A 329 -10.23 -9.49 -6.91
C VAL A 329 -9.84 -8.03 -6.65
N GLU A 330 -10.76 -7.23 -6.09
CA GLU A 330 -10.46 -5.84 -5.71
C GLU A 330 -9.41 -5.78 -4.60
N ASP A 331 -9.51 -6.65 -3.59
CA ASP A 331 -8.54 -6.75 -2.51
C ASP A 331 -7.14 -7.08 -3.04
N ILE A 332 -7.02 -8.05 -3.97
CA ILE A 332 -5.75 -8.37 -4.63
C ILE A 332 -5.17 -7.17 -5.39
N ILE A 333 -6.01 -6.43 -6.13
CA ILE A 333 -5.58 -5.23 -6.87
C ILE A 333 -5.04 -4.15 -5.92
N LEU A 334 -5.69 -4.00 -4.78
CA LEU A 334 -5.37 -3.00 -3.76
C LEU A 334 -4.17 -3.42 -2.88
N TYR A 335 -3.93 -4.71 -2.71
CA TYR A 335 -2.89 -5.29 -1.86
C TYR A 335 -2.00 -6.29 -2.60
N PRO A 336 -1.34 -5.86 -3.70
CA PRO A 336 -0.57 -6.75 -4.56
C PRO A 336 0.53 -7.48 -3.80
N GLY A 337 0.59 -8.79 -4.02
CA GLY A 337 1.61 -9.68 -3.49
C GLY A 337 1.37 -10.14 -2.04
N GLN A 338 0.39 -9.60 -1.30
CA GLN A 338 0.21 -10.00 0.10
C GLN A 338 -0.07 -11.50 0.26
N SER A 339 -0.71 -12.13 -0.73
CA SER A 339 -0.98 -13.58 -0.75
C SER A 339 0.29 -14.41 -0.65
N PHE A 340 1.43 -13.90 -1.14
CA PHE A 340 2.72 -14.58 -1.07
C PHE A 340 3.29 -14.73 0.34
N SER A 341 2.72 -14.04 1.34
CA SER A 341 3.05 -14.23 2.77
C SER A 341 2.96 -15.70 3.21
N PHE A 342 2.11 -16.49 2.54
CA PHE A 342 1.80 -17.86 2.91
C PHE A 342 2.66 -18.91 2.19
N ILE A 343 3.57 -18.51 1.29
CA ILE A 343 4.23 -19.44 0.37
C ILE A 343 5.03 -20.53 1.10
N GLN A 344 5.67 -20.18 2.21
CA GLN A 344 6.51 -21.09 3.01
C GLN A 344 5.69 -22.18 3.73
N LYS A 345 4.35 -22.07 3.74
CA LYS A 345 3.43 -23.10 4.24
C LYS A 345 2.89 -23.99 3.13
N LEU A 346 3.02 -23.55 1.88
CA LEU A 346 2.40 -24.19 0.72
C LEU A 346 3.38 -25.05 -0.06
N MET A 347 4.67 -24.73 0.01
CA MET A 347 5.78 -25.39 -0.69
C MET A 347 6.50 -26.42 0.16
#